data_AF-A0A0W0RV78-F1
#
_entry.id   AF-A0A0W0RV78-F1
#
_cell.length_a   1.000
_cell.length_b   1.000
_cell.length_c   1.000
_cell.angle_alpha   90.00
_cell.angle_beta   90.00
_cell.angle_gamma   90.00
#
_symmetry.space_group_name_H-M   'P 1'
#
loop_
_entity.id
_entity.type
_entity.pdbx_description
1 polymer ?
#
loop_
_entity_poly.entity_id
_entity_poly.type
_entity_poly.pdbx_seq_one_letter_code
_entity_poly.pdbx_strand_id
1 'polypeptide(L)' 'MTTMASMLGAIPLAFSGGIGGELRRPLGITIIGGLIVSQLVTLYTTPIIYLTFDRISRKVMSYGKRNPSAREVGL' A
#
# COMPACT_ATOMS: atom_id res chain seq x y z
N MET A 1 -12.88 3.68 1.79
CA MET A 1 -14.31 3.69 1.38
C MET A 1 -14.72 2.41 0.66
N THR A 2 -13.93 1.90 -0.30
CA THR A 2 -14.23 0.66 -1.05
C THR A 2 -14.14 -0.62 -0.23
N THR A 3 -13.17 -0.75 0.67
CA THR A 3 -12.96 -1.96 1.49
C THR A 3 -14.15 -2.29 2.40
N MET A 4 -14.82 -1.27 2.96
CA MET A 4 -16.00 -1.47 3.82
C MET A 4 -17.19 -2.01 3.01
N ALA A 5 -17.38 -1.58 1.76
CA ALA A 5 -18.41 -2.11 0.89
C ALA A 5 -18.15 -3.58 0.52
N SER A 6 -16.89 -3.95 0.23
CA SER A 6 -16.51 -5.35 -0.03
C SER A 6 -16.68 -6.24 1.21
N MET A 7 -16.36 -5.73 2.40
CA MET A 7 -16.58 -6.46 3.66
C MET A 7 -18.07 -6.69 3.92
N LEU A 8 -18.91 -5.67 3.76
CA LEU A 8 -20.36 -5.79 3.93
C LEU A 8 -21.00 -6.78 2.94
N GLY A 9 -20.51 -6.85 1.70
CA GLY A 9 -20.95 -7.85 0.71
C GLY A 9 -20.48 -9.28 1.00
N ALA A 10 -19.35 -9.45 1.70
CA ALA A 10 -18.79 -10.75 2.06
C ALA A 10 -19.43 -11.38 3.32
N ILE A 11 -20.04 -10.57 4.20
CA ILE A 11 -20.74 -11.03 5.41
C ILE A 11 -21.88 -12.01 5.10
N PRO A 12 -22.84 -11.73 4.20
CA PRO A 12 -23.92 -12.68 3.89
C PRO A 12 -23.40 -13.96 3.21
N LEU A 13 -22.28 -13.91 2.48
CA LEU A 13 -21.62 -15.11 1.93
C LEU A 13 -21.03 -15.99 3.04
N ALA A 14 -20.37 -15.39 4.04
CA ALA A 14 -19.78 -16.09 5.18
C ALA A 14 -20.83 -16.68 6.15
N PHE A 15 -22.00 -16.06 6.28
CA PHE A 15 -23.09 -16.51 7.15
C PHE A 15 -24.20 -17.31 6.45
N SER A 16 -24.18 -17.44 5.11
CA SER A 16 -25.13 -18.28 4.38
C SER A 16 -24.96 -19.78 4.74
N GLY A 17 -25.82 -20.28 5.62
CA GLY A 17 -25.84 -21.66 6.12
C GLY A 17 -26.86 -22.57 5.40
N GLY A 18 -26.98 -22.46 4.07
CA GLY A 18 -27.86 -23.32 3.25
C GLY A 18 -27.10 -24.39 2.46
N ILE A 19 -27.82 -25.31 1.81
CA ILE A 19 -27.26 -26.38 0.95
C ILE A 19 -26.33 -25.76 -0.11
N GLY A 20 -25.04 -26.11 -0.10
CA GLY A 20 -23.97 -25.46 -0.90
C GLY A 20 -23.09 -24.45 -0.13
N GLY A 21 -23.33 -24.27 1.17
CA GLY A 21 -22.60 -23.35 2.05
C GLY A 21 -21.20 -23.82 2.48
N GLU A 22 -20.87 -25.10 2.28
CA GLU A 22 -19.55 -25.67 2.61
C GLU A 22 -18.42 -25.04 1.79
N LEU A 23 -18.70 -24.61 0.56
CA LEU A 23 -17.75 -23.92 -0.30
C LEU A 23 -17.82 -22.39 -0.15
N ARG A 24 -18.99 -21.83 0.16
CA ARG A 24 -19.19 -20.37 0.25
C ARG A 24 -18.61 -19.76 1.53
N ARG A 25 -18.66 -20.51 2.64
CA ARG A 25 -18.01 -20.14 3.91
C ARG A 25 -16.50 -19.90 3.78
N PRO A 26 -15.69 -20.85 3.28
CA PRO A 26 -14.24 -20.65 3.16
C PRO A 26 -13.88 -19.55 2.14
N LEU A 27 -14.68 -19.38 1.07
CA LEU A 27 -14.49 -18.28 0.13
C LEU A 27 -14.72 -16.90 0.77
N GLY A 28 -15.79 -16.75 1.55
CA GLY A 28 -16.06 -15.50 2.29
C GLY A 28 -14.95 -15.15 3.28
N ILE A 29 -14.46 -16.13 4.04
CA ILE A 29 -13.35 -15.95 5.00
C ILE A 29 -12.06 -15.54 4.27
N THR A 30 -11.74 -16.18 3.15
CA THR A 30 -10.55 -15.87 2.34
C THR A 30 -10.60 -14.43 1.80
N ILE A 31 -11.78 -13.98 1.33
CA ILE A 31 -11.95 -12.61 0.84
C ILE A 31 -11.74 -11.60 1.97
N ILE A 32 -12.36 -11.81 3.13
CA ILE A 32 -12.23 -10.90 4.28
C ILE A 32 -10.76 -10.86 4.75
N GLY A 33 -10.11 -12.01 4.89
CA GLY A 33 -8.69 -12.09 5.24
C GLY A 33 -7.80 -11.40 4.22
N GLY A 34 -8.01 -11.65 2.93
CA GLY A 34 -7.25 -11.03 1.85
C GLY A 34 -7.43 -9.51 1.79
N LEU A 35 -8.62 -8.99 2.10
CA LEU A 35 -8.88 -7.56 2.18
C LEU A 35 -8.18 -6.91 3.37
N ILE A 36 -8.18 -7.56 4.53
CA ILE A 36 -7.45 -7.07 5.71
C ILE A 36 -5.94 -7.01 5.41
N VAL A 37 -5.38 -8.09 4.87
CA VAL A 37 -3.97 -8.15 4.49
C VAL A 37 -3.65 -7.10 3.43
N SER A 38 -4.48 -6.93 2.40
CA SER A 38 -4.29 -5.90 1.37
C SER A 38 -4.24 -4.49 1.97
N GLN A 39 -5.04 -4.24 3.00
CA GLN A 39 -5.05 -2.94 3.65
C GLN A 39 -3.81 -2.69 4.50
N LEU A 40 -3.34 -3.71 5.21
CA LEU A 40 -2.10 -3.64 5.97
C LEU A 40 -0.89 -3.47 5.04
N VAL A 41 -0.83 -4.26 3.96
CA VAL A 41 0.22 -4.15 2.94
C VAL A 41 0.18 -2.76 2.31
N THR A 42 -0.97 -2.27 1.88
CA THR A 42 -1.07 -0.94 1.26
C THR A 42 -0.63 0.16 2.23
N LEU A 43 -1.14 0.16 3.47
CA LEU A 43 -0.78 1.16 4.48
C LEU A 43 0.70 1.15 4.84
N TYR A 44 1.36 0.00 4.75
CA TYR A 44 2.78 -0.15 5.08
C TYR A 44 3.70 0.08 3.86
N THR A 45 3.27 -0.37 2.69
CA THR A 45 4.01 -0.25 1.44
C THR A 45 4.07 1.20 0.97
N THR A 46 3.00 1.98 1.05
CA THR A 46 3.01 3.40 0.65
C THR A 46 4.09 4.24 1.36
N PRO A 47 4.20 4.25 2.70
CA PRO A 47 5.25 5.01 3.38
C PRO A 47 6.65 4.46 3.13
N ILE A 48 6.82 3.13 3.01
CA ILE A 48 8.13 2.54 2.71
C ILE A 48 8.64 2.97 1.35
N ILE A 49 7.78 2.92 0.32
CA ILE A 49 8.14 3.36 -1.03
C ILE A 49 8.50 4.84 -0.98
N TYR A 50 7.72 5.66 -0.26
CA TYR A 50 8.01 7.09 -0.11
C TYR A 50 9.39 7.32 0.52
N LEU A 51 9.71 6.68 1.65
CA LEU A 51 11.02 6.81 2.30
C LEU A 51 12.17 6.30 1.43
N THR A 52 11.93 5.25 0.64
CA THR A 52 12.92 4.70 -0.28
C THR A 52 13.20 5.67 -1.42
N PHE A 53 12.15 6.20 -2.06
CA PHE A 53 12.26 7.19 -3.12
C PHE A 53 12.85 8.51 -2.63
N ASP A 54 12.48 8.97 -1.43
CA ASP A 54 13.00 10.18 -0.80
C ASP A 54 14.52 10.10 -0.55
N ARG A 55 15.02 8.93 -0.12
CA ARG A 55 16.46 8.67 0.00
C ARG A 55 17.18 8.68 -1.37
N ILE A 56 16.57 8.10 -2.40
CA ILE A 56 17.12 8.10 -3.76
C ILE A 56 17.15 9.53 -4.32
N SER A 57 16.04 10.27 -4.18
CA SER A 57 15.90 11.65 -4.63
C SER A 57 16.96 12.56 -4.02
N ARG A 58 17.19 12.48 -2.70
CA ARG A 58 18.27 13.24 -2.03
C ARG A 58 19.68 12.91 -2.56
N LYS A 59 19.95 11.64 -2.86
CA LYS A 59 21.25 11.20 -3.38
C LYS A 59 21.49 11.69 -4.80
N VAL A 60 20.47 11.68 -5.64
CA VAL A 60 20.51 12.22 -7.02
C VAL A 60 20.65 13.75 -6.99
N MET A 61 19.92 14.45 -6.12
CA MET A 61 19.99 15.91 -6.01
C MET A 61 21.35 16.41 -5.48
N SER A 62 22.01 15.65 -4.59
CA SER A 62 23.37 15.98 -4.11
C SER A 62 24.43 15.92 -5.22
N TYR A 63 24.22 15.13 -6.27
CA TYR A 63 25.12 15.12 -7.43
C TYR A 63 25.05 16.43 -8.24
N GLY A 64 23.91 17.14 -8.21
CA GLY A 64 23.72 18.41 -8.92
C GLY A 64 24.24 19.65 -8.18
N LYS A 65 24.50 19.58 -6.87
CA LYS A 65 24.92 20.73 -6.04
C LYS A 65 26.43 20.80 -5.78
N ARG A 66 27.25 20.44 -6.79
CA ARG A 66 28.72 20.45 -6.67
C ARG A 66 29.42 21.61 -7.38
N ASN A 67 28.78 22.78 -7.52
CA ASN A 67 29.53 23.99 -7.91
C ASN A 67 28.92 25.34 -7.48
N PRO A 68 29.19 25.84 -6.25
CA PRO A 68 28.99 27.25 -5.93
C PRO A 68 30.29 28.08 -5.88
N SER A 69 31.48 27.47 -5.92
CA SER A 69 32.72 28.15 -5.48
C SER A 69 33.67 28.60 -6.59
N ALA A 70 33.20 28.79 -7.83
CA ALA A 70 34.03 29.27 -8.95
C ALA A 70 33.68 30.69 -9.44
N ARG A 71 32.76 31.41 -8.77
CA ARG A 71 32.31 32.75 -9.19
C ARG A 71 32.73 33.92 -8.28
N GLU A 72 33.39 33.66 -7.15
CA GLU A 72 33.84 34.71 -6.21
C GLU A 72 35.35 35.02 -6.28
N VAL A 73 36.13 34.35 -7.13
CA VAL A 73 37.61 34.57 -7.25
C VAL A 73 37.97 35.27 -8.57
N GLY A 74 37.07 36.11 -9.09
CA GLY A 74 37.24 36.82 -10.37
C GLY A 74 37.12 38.35 -10.29
N LEU A 75 37.20 38.92 -9.09
CA LEU A 75 37.48 40.34 -8.85
C LEU A 75 38.96 40.51 -8.53
#